data_AF-A0A7X7R6T9-F1
#
_entry.id   AF-A0A7X7R6T9-F1
#
_cell.length_a   1.000
_cell.length_b   1.000
_cell.length_c   1.000
_cell.angle_alpha   90.00
_cell.angle_beta   90.00
_cell.angle_gamma   90.00
#
_symmetry.space_group_name_H-M   'P 1'
#
loop_
_entity.id
_entity.type
_entity.pdbx_description
1 polymer ?
#
loop_
_entity_poly.entity_id
_entity_poly.type
_entity_poly.pdbx_seq_one_letter_code
_entity_poly.pdbx_strand_id
1 'polypeptide(L)'
;MNRYPLWKNILIGLILLWGLIYTLPNFYGEVPAVQVSSAKATLKLDAAEMTGRVADTLREAGIEHTGIFSDAGSVRARFATTDTQLRAKDVIER
;
A
#
# COMPACT_ATOMS: atom_id res chain seq x y z
N MET A 1 -14.16 35.80 -42.10
CA MET A 1 -12.87 35.57 -41.44
C MET A 1 -13.02 34.49 -40.39
N ASN A 2 -12.47 33.30 -40.61
CA ASN A 2 -12.48 32.25 -39.58
C ASN A 2 -11.43 32.58 -38.53
N ARG A 3 -11.93 32.97 -37.35
CA ARG A 3 -11.17 33.29 -36.15
C ARG A 3 -10.69 31.96 -35.56
N TYR A 4 -9.38 31.88 -35.30
CA TYR A 4 -8.61 30.74 -34.77
C TYR A 4 -8.26 29.62 -35.77
N PRO A 5 -6.95 29.30 -35.90
CA PRO A 5 -6.48 28.18 -36.71
C PRO A 5 -6.96 26.81 -36.19
N LEU A 6 -7.35 25.91 -37.10
CA LEU A 6 -7.80 24.55 -36.80
C LEU A 6 -6.81 23.76 -35.92
N TRP A 7 -5.51 23.94 -36.13
CA TRP A 7 -4.47 23.25 -35.37
C TRP A 7 -4.51 23.57 -33.87
N LYS A 8 -4.93 24.79 -33.48
CA LYS A 8 -5.06 25.17 -32.07
C LYS A 8 -6.19 24.40 -31.40
N ASN A 9 -7.31 24.24 -32.08
CA ASN A 9 -8.45 23.48 -31.56
C ASN A 9 -8.11 21.98 -31.44
N ILE A 10 -7.36 21.44 -32.40
CA ILE A 10 -6.84 20.06 -32.33
C ILE A 10 -5.89 19.90 -31.14
N LEU A 11 -4.97 20.84 -30.92
CA LEU A 11 -4.05 20.81 -29.80
C LEU A 11 -4.79 20.87 -28.45
N ILE A 12 -5.80 21.73 -28.33
CA ILE A 12 -6.65 21.81 -27.13
C ILE A 12 -7.36 20.48 -26.88
N GLY A 13 -7.96 19.88 -27.91
CA GLY A 13 -8.62 18.58 -27.80
C GLY A 13 -7.67 17.47 -27.36
N LEU A 14 -6.44 17.46 -27.90
CA LEU A 14 -5.41 16.49 -27.52
C LEU A 14 -5.02 16.65 -26.05
N ILE A 15 -4.73 17.88 -25.60
CA ILE A 15 -4.36 18.15 -24.20
C ILE A 15 -5.50 17.73 -23.24
N LEU A 16 -6.75 18.04 -23.59
CA LEU A 16 -7.91 17.62 -22.79
C LEU A 16 -8.05 16.10 -22.73
N LEU A 17 -7.82 15.40 -23.84
CA LEU A 17 -7.85 13.93 -23.88
C LEU A 17 -6.77 13.32 -22.97
N TRP A 18 -5.54 13.82 -23.05
CA TRP A 18 -4.46 13.38 -22.17
C TRP A 18 -4.72 13.71 -20.71
N GLY A 19 -5.31 14.89 -20.42
CA GLY A 19 -5.78 15.25 -19.08
C GLY A 19 -6.82 14.25 -18.57
N LEU A 20 -7.81 13.89 -19.39
CA LEU A 20 -8.84 12.91 -19.04
C LEU A 20 -8.23 11.53 -18.73
N ILE A 21 -7.30 11.07 -19.57
CA ILE A 21 -6.59 9.79 -19.39
C ILE A 21 -5.74 9.85 -18.11
N TYR A 22 -5.06 10.95 -17.84
CA TYR A 22 -4.26 11.11 -16.63
C TYR A 22 -5.12 11.16 -15.37
N THR A 23 -6.33 11.73 -15.47
CA THR A 23 -7.30 11.76 -14.37
C THR A 23 -8.15 10.49 -14.25
N LEU A 24 -7.91 9.47 -15.09
CA LEU A 24 -8.55 8.17 -14.89
C LEU A 24 -8.33 7.76 -13.42
N PRO A 25 -9.39 7.30 -12.75
CA PRO A 25 -9.30 6.96 -11.34
C PRO A 25 -8.18 5.97 -11.17
N ASN A 26 -7.31 6.27 -10.22
CA ASN A 26 -6.21 5.40 -9.88
C ASN A 26 -6.77 4.00 -9.56
N PHE A 27 -6.48 3.01 -10.40
CA PHE A 27 -6.94 1.62 -10.26
C PHE A 27 -6.16 0.84 -9.20
N TYR A 28 -5.16 1.45 -8.55
CA TYR A 28 -4.51 0.84 -7.39
C TYR A 28 -5.53 0.83 -6.24
N GLY A 29 -6.17 -0.32 -6.04
CA GLY A 29 -7.04 -0.57 -4.89
C GLY A 29 -6.30 -0.38 -3.57
N GLU A 30 -7.05 -0.28 -2.48
CA GLU A 30 -6.49 -0.19 -1.14
C GLU A 30 -5.53 -1.38 -0.92
N VAL A 31 -4.29 -1.09 -0.49
CA VAL A 31 -3.33 -2.13 -0.10
C VAL A 31 -3.37 -2.23 1.42
N PRO A 32 -4.22 -3.12 1.97
CA PRO A 32 -4.38 -3.22 3.41
C PRO A 32 -3.08 -3.69 4.05
N ALA A 33 -2.64 -3.00 5.09
CA ALA A 33 -1.38 -3.29 5.74
C ALA A 33 -1.51 -3.15 7.27
N VAL A 34 -0.94 -4.12 8.00
CA VAL A 34 -0.75 -4.04 9.45
C VAL A 34 0.67 -3.58 9.72
N GLN A 35 0.82 -2.51 10.48
CA GLN A 35 2.12 -2.03 10.95
C GLN A 35 2.25 -2.28 12.44
N VAL A 36 3.32 -2.98 12.80
CA VAL A 36 3.69 -3.33 14.17
C VAL A 36 4.92 -2.52 14.54
N SER A 37 4.82 -1.66 15.54
CA SER A 37 5.95 -0.86 16.05
C SER A 37 6.19 -1.14 17.52
N SER A 38 7.43 -1.02 17.97
CA SER A 38 7.78 -1.14 19.40
C SER A 38 7.06 -0.07 20.23
N ALA A 39 6.39 -0.47 21.31
CA ALA A 39 5.79 0.46 22.29
C ALA A 39 6.84 1.29 23.06
N LYS A 40 8.13 0.93 22.99
CA LYS A 40 9.24 1.68 23.59
C LYS A 40 10.31 1.96 22.53
N ALA A 41 10.45 3.23 22.16
CA ALA A 41 11.45 3.71 21.20
C ALA A 41 12.91 3.40 21.58
N THR A 42 13.18 3.07 22.84
CA THR A 42 14.53 2.78 23.37
C THR A 42 14.95 1.32 23.18
N LEU A 43 14.00 0.41 22.92
CA LEU A 43 14.33 -0.98 22.58
C LEU A 43 14.55 -1.04 21.07
N LYS A 44 15.82 -1.09 20.65
CA LYS A 44 16.20 -1.57 19.31
C LYS A 44 15.79 -3.05 19.23
N LEU A 45 14.52 -3.30 18.97
CA LEU A 45 14.08 -4.64 18.59
C LEU A 45 14.79 -4.98 17.28
N ASP A 46 15.44 -6.13 17.24
CA ASP A 46 16.04 -6.60 16.00
C ASP A 46 14.92 -6.77 14.99
N ALA A 47 14.97 -5.95 13.93
CA ALA A 47 13.96 -5.95 12.90
C ALA A 47 13.86 -7.33 12.24
N ALA A 48 14.93 -8.12 12.21
CA ALA A 48 14.94 -9.48 11.70
C ALA A 48 14.14 -10.44 12.62
N GLU A 49 14.30 -10.34 13.93
CA GLU A 49 13.61 -11.19 14.90
C GLU A 49 12.10 -10.89 14.94
N MET A 50 11.73 -9.61 14.92
CA MET A 50 10.31 -9.20 14.85
C MET A 50 9.67 -9.61 13.52
N THR A 51 10.40 -9.51 12.41
CA THR A 51 9.93 -9.98 11.10
C THR A 51 9.71 -11.50 11.12
N GLY A 52 10.65 -12.26 11.70
CA GLY A 52 10.51 -13.71 11.89
C GLY A 52 9.30 -14.07 12.72
N ARG A 53 9.12 -13.41 13.87
CA ARG A 53 7.96 -13.63 14.76
C ARG A 53 6.63 -13.32 14.08
N VAL A 54 6.54 -12.21 13.34
CA VAL A 54 5.33 -11.85 12.58
C VAL A 54 5.08 -12.85 11.45
N ALA A 55 6.12 -13.30 10.74
CA ALA A 55 5.98 -14.32 9.70
C ALA A 55 5.53 -15.66 10.27
N ASP A 56 6.07 -16.08 11.41
CA ASP A 56 5.73 -17.33 12.07
C ASP A 56 4.29 -17.30 12.62
N THR A 57 3.86 -16.21 13.27
CA THR A 57 2.48 -16.08 13.77
C THR A 57 1.46 -16.04 12.63
N LEU A 58 1.77 -15.34 11.54
CA LEU A 58 0.93 -15.33 10.34
C LEU A 58 0.85 -16.72 9.71
N ARG A 59 1.97 -17.47 9.66
CA ARG A 59 2.01 -18.84 9.15
C ARG A 59 1.21 -19.81 10.04
N GLU A 60 1.35 -19.72 11.36
CA GLU A 60 0.59 -20.55 12.32
C GLU A 60 -0.92 -20.28 12.22
N ALA A 61 -1.32 -19.04 11.97
CA ALA A 61 -2.72 -18.67 11.76
C ALA A 61 -3.23 -18.98 10.32
N GLY A 62 -2.38 -19.46 9.42
CA GLY A 62 -2.74 -19.73 8.03
C GLY A 62 -3.10 -18.47 7.23
N ILE A 63 -2.55 -17.31 7.60
CA ILE A 63 -2.86 -16.03 6.97
C ILE A 63 -1.80 -15.73 5.91
N GLU A 64 -2.21 -15.70 4.65
CA GLU A 64 -1.34 -15.28 3.56
C GLU A 64 -1.13 -13.76 3.56
N HIS A 65 0.14 -13.36 3.48
CA HIS A 65 0.57 -11.98 3.36
C HIS A 65 1.21 -11.73 1.99
N THR A 66 0.93 -10.59 1.38
CA THR A 66 1.49 -10.20 0.07
C THR A 66 2.95 -9.76 0.17
N GLY A 67 3.40 -9.41 1.38
CA GLY A 67 4.80 -9.11 1.66
C GLY A 67 5.00 -8.48 3.03
N ILE A 68 6.16 -8.73 3.64
CA ILE A 68 6.55 -8.17 4.94
C ILE A 68 7.74 -7.24 4.71
N PHE A 69 7.65 -6.02 5.23
CA PHE A 69 8.67 -4.98 5.12
C PHE A 69 9.07 -4.52 6.51
N SER A 70 10.36 -4.51 6.81
CA SER A 70 10.87 -3.89 8.03
C SER A 70 11.34 -2.46 7.73
N ASP A 71 10.89 -1.51 8.55
CA ASP A 71 11.20 -0.08 8.40
C ASP A 71 11.51 0.54 9.76
N ALA A 72 12.77 0.97 9.94
CA ALA A 72 13.29 1.79 11.06
C ALA A 72 12.66 1.55 12.45
N GLY A 73 12.57 0.29 12.90
CA GLY A 73 12.00 -0.08 14.21
C GLY A 73 10.52 -0.47 14.19
N SER A 74 9.95 -0.65 13.00
CA SER A 74 8.62 -1.20 12.76
C SER A 74 8.65 -2.28 11.68
N VAL A 75 7.67 -3.18 11.73
CA VAL A 75 7.45 -4.23 10.72
C VAL A 75 6.06 -4.04 10.15
N ARG A 76 5.95 -3.96 8.82
CA ARG A 76 4.72 -3.77 8.08
C ARG A 76 4.44 -5.00 7.22
N ALA A 77 3.36 -5.72 7.52
CA ALA A 77 2.85 -6.79 6.69
C ALA A 77 1.72 -6.26 5.80
N ARG A 78 1.80 -6.53 4.49
CA ARG A 78 0.76 -6.21 3.51
C ARG A 78 -0.09 -7.44 3.26
N PHE A 79 -1.37 -7.21 3.02
CA PHE A 79 -2.36 -8.25 2.82
C PHE A 79 -3.12 -8.01 1.52
N ALA A 80 -3.69 -9.08 0.97
CA ALA A 80 -4.51 -9.01 -0.23
C ALA A 80 -5.89 -8.38 0.03
N THR A 81 -6.41 -8.47 1.26
CA THR A 81 -7.77 -8.03 1.62
C THR A 81 -7.83 -7.44 3.03
N THR A 82 -8.86 -6.63 3.29
CA THR A 82 -9.09 -6.04 4.61
C THR A 82 -9.48 -7.10 5.65
N ASP A 83 -10.15 -8.18 5.26
CA ASP A 83 -10.48 -9.30 6.16
C ASP A 83 -9.20 -10.00 6.67
N THR A 84 -8.26 -10.29 5.76
CA THR A 84 -6.98 -10.89 6.14
C THR A 84 -6.12 -9.94 6.98
N GLN A 85 -6.22 -8.63 6.76
CA GLN A 85 -5.59 -7.62 7.61
C GLN A 85 -6.18 -7.62 9.04
N LEU A 86 -7.51 -7.68 9.18
CA LEU A 86 -8.18 -7.69 10.48
C LEU A 86 -7.81 -8.94 11.28
N ARG A 87 -7.85 -10.12 10.65
CA ARG A 87 -7.41 -11.36 11.30
C ARG A 87 -5.94 -11.32 11.68
N ALA A 88 -5.08 -10.79 10.81
CA ALA A 88 -3.67 -10.63 11.10
C ALA A 88 -3.43 -9.73 12.30
N LYS A 89 -4.17 -8.60 12.40
CA LYS A 89 -4.12 -7.71 13.55
C LYS A 89 -4.48 -8.44 14.84
N ASP A 90 -5.58 -9.20 14.84
CA ASP A 90 -6.04 -9.92 16.03
C ASP A 90 -5.05 -11.01 16.49
N VAL A 91 -4.39 -11.68 15.54
CA VAL A 91 -3.36 -12.71 15.85
C VAL A 91 -2.08 -12.06 16.36
N ILE A 92 -1.67 -10.92 15.80
CA ILE A 92 -0.44 -10.21 16.16
C ILE A 92 -0.57 -9.47 17.50
N GLU A 93 -1.77 -8.99 17.85
CA GLU A 93 -2.04 -8.27 19.10
C GLU A 93 -2.10 -9.20 20.32
N ARG A 94 -2.28 -10.51 20.10
CA ARG A 94 -2.40 -11.52 21.16
C ARG A 94 -1.07 -11.99 21.71
#